data_AF-A0A9X3RD65-F1
#
_entry.id   AF-A0A9X3RD65-F1
#
_cell.length_a   1.000
_cell.length_b   1.000
_cell.length_c   1.000
_cell.angle_alpha   90.00
_cell.angle_beta   90.00
_cell.angle_gamma   90.00
#
_symmetry.space_group_name_H-M   'P 1'
#
loop_
_entity.id
_entity.type
_entity.pdbx_description
1 polymer ?
#
loop_
_entity_poly.entity_id
_entity_poly.type
_entity_poly.pdbx_seq_one_letter_code
_entity_poly.pdbx_strand_id
1 'polypeptide(L)' 'MLNNHLQLTPFIHIDDFQSIRVNGPFELLSLSPNSCQLKGQGFALTIESGETIISTMNVDEVTISVRDLTKLELRKLDMV' A
#
# COMPACT_ATOMS: atom_id res chain seq x y z
N MET A 1 22.46 23.78 8.76
CA MET A 1 21.86 22.50 9.17
C MET A 1 21.13 21.95 7.95
N LEU A 2 21.63 20.90 7.33
CA LEU A 2 20.92 20.23 6.22
C LEU A 2 19.71 19.54 6.84
N ASN A 3 18.52 20.08 6.64
CA ASN A 3 17.28 19.36 6.88
C ASN A 3 17.20 18.26 5.82
N ASN A 4 17.82 17.11 6.08
CA ASN A 4 17.56 15.88 5.36
C ASN A 4 16.17 15.38 5.76
N HIS A 5 15.13 16.08 5.35
CA HIS A 5 13.87 15.41 5.06
C HIS A 5 14.16 14.57 3.82
N LEU A 6 14.70 13.36 4.03
CA LEU A 6 14.61 12.27 3.07
C LEU A 6 13.12 12.01 2.90
N GLN A 7 12.47 12.84 2.10
CA GLN A 7 11.11 12.62 1.65
C GLN A 7 11.21 11.38 0.79
N LEU A 8 10.93 10.22 1.40
CA LEU A 8 10.98 8.95 0.71
C LEU A 8 10.06 9.08 -0.51
N THR A 9 10.63 8.92 -1.69
CA THR A 9 9.86 8.94 -2.93
C THR A 9 8.91 7.75 -2.85
N PRO A 10 7.58 7.97 -2.89
CA PRO A 10 6.63 6.88 -2.69
C PRO A 10 6.85 5.82 -3.75
N PHE A 11 6.92 4.56 -3.33
CA PHE A 11 7.07 3.43 -4.22
C PHE A 11 6.15 2.29 -3.80
N ILE A 12 5.81 1.44 -4.78
CA ILE A 12 5.15 0.17 -4.55
C ILE A 12 6.08 -0.89 -5.10
N HIS A 13 6.49 -1.82 -4.23
CA HIS A 13 7.30 -2.97 -4.59
C HIS A 13 6.47 -4.24 -4.39
N ILE A 14 6.49 -5.12 -5.39
CA ILE A 14 5.75 -6.38 -5.38
C ILE A 14 6.79 -7.48 -5.53
N ASP A 15 6.86 -8.35 -4.54
CA ASP A 15 7.76 -9.49 -4.52
C ASP A 15 6.95 -10.78 -4.64
N ASP A 16 7.25 -11.54 -5.70
CA ASP A 16 6.62 -12.81 -6.08
C ASP A 16 5.08 -12.83 -6.07
N PHE A 17 4.42 -11.66 -6.21
CA PHE A 17 2.98 -11.51 -6.02
C PHE A 17 2.45 -12.06 -4.68
N GLN A 18 3.32 -12.16 -3.67
CA GLN A 18 3.04 -12.64 -2.31
C GLN A 18 3.31 -11.57 -1.26
N SER A 19 4.18 -10.59 -1.55
CA SER A 19 4.45 -9.46 -0.67
C SER A 19 4.34 -8.15 -1.44
N ILE A 20 3.54 -7.23 -0.92
CA ILE A 20 3.36 -5.88 -1.46
C ILE A 20 3.83 -4.90 -0.41
N ARG A 21 4.87 -4.15 -0.73
CA ARG A 21 5.41 -3.08 0.11
C ARG A 21 5.06 -1.74 -0.50
N VAL A 22 4.42 -0.91 0.30
CA VAL A 22 3.99 0.44 -0.07
C VAL A 22 4.72 1.41 0.85
N ASN A 23 5.49 2.32 0.27
CA ASN A 23 6.20 3.35 1.00
C ASN A 23 5.63 4.74 0.69
N GLY A 24 5.60 5.59 1.70
CA GLY A 24 5.03 6.93 1.66
C GLY A 24 3.79 7.06 2.56
N PRO A 25 3.22 8.28 2.68
CA PRO A 25 2.11 8.54 3.58
C PRO A 25 0.82 7.94 3.01
N PHE A 26 0.65 6.63 3.22
CA PHE A 26 -0.56 5.89 2.90
C PHE A 26 -1.34 5.59 4.18
N GLU A 27 -2.62 5.91 4.14
CA GLU A 27 -3.59 5.60 5.18
C GLU A 27 -4.34 4.32 4.81
N LEU A 28 -4.55 3.46 5.79
CA LEU A 28 -5.41 2.28 5.63
C LEU A 28 -6.87 2.72 5.64
N LEU A 29 -7.56 2.51 4.52
CA LEU A 29 -8.99 2.78 4.40
C LEU A 29 -9.83 1.59 4.86
N SER A 30 -9.47 0.39 4.42
CA SER A 30 -10.16 -0.83 4.83
C SER A 30 -9.24 -2.04 4.77
N LEU A 31 -9.47 -2.98 5.68
CA LEU A 31 -8.83 -4.27 5.73
C LEU A 31 -9.88 -5.35 6.02
N SER A 32 -9.87 -6.39 5.20
CA SER A 32 -10.59 -7.63 5.42
C SER A 32 -9.67 -8.82 5.13
N PRO A 33 -10.06 -10.05 5.49
CA PRO A 33 -9.26 -11.24 5.18
C PRO A 33 -8.93 -11.43 3.70
N ASN A 34 -9.65 -10.76 2.79
CA ASN A 34 -9.50 -10.93 1.33
C ASN A 34 -9.19 -9.61 0.60
N SER A 35 -9.08 -8.49 1.32
CA SER A 35 -8.92 -7.18 0.69
C SER A 35 -8.16 -6.21 1.57
N CYS A 36 -7.32 -5.38 0.95
CA CYS A 36 -6.70 -4.22 1.59
C CYS A 36 -6.87 -3.00 0.68
N GLN A 37 -7.30 -1.88 1.26
CA GLN A 37 -7.40 -0.60 0.55
C GLN A 37 -6.58 0.46 1.27
N LEU A 38 -5.64 1.07 0.55
CA LEU A 38 -4.81 2.17 1.01
C LEU A 38 -5.12 3.43 0.22
N LYS A 39 -4.97 4.60 0.85
CA LYS A 39 -5.06 5.91 0.19
C LYS A 39 -3.88 6.77 0.57
N GLY A 40 -3.26 7.42 -0.40
CA GLY A 40 -2.13 8.30 -0.17
C GLY A 40 -1.74 9.02 -1.44
N GLN A 41 -1.21 10.23 -1.31
CA GLN A 41 -0.64 11.00 -2.42
C GLN A 41 -1.59 11.21 -3.62
N GLY A 42 -2.91 11.27 -3.38
CA GLY A 42 -3.91 11.40 -4.43
C GLY A 42 -4.21 10.10 -5.19
N PHE A 43 -3.80 8.94 -4.67
CA PHE A 43 -4.11 7.62 -5.20
C PHE A 43 -4.86 6.76 -4.18
N ALA A 44 -5.63 5.82 -4.69
CA ALA A 44 -6.14 4.67 -3.95
C ALA A 44 -5.51 3.40 -4.51
N LEU A 45 -4.98 2.56 -3.63
CA LEU A 45 -4.49 1.22 -3.93
C LEU A 45 -5.50 0.21 -3.40
N THR A 46 -5.98 -0.67 -4.27
CA THR A 46 -6.87 -1.79 -3.93
C THR A 46 -6.15 -3.10 -4.19
N ILE A 47 -6.14 -3.97 -3.19
CA ILE A 47 -5.56 -5.31 -3.23
C ILE A 47 -6.67 -6.29 -2.91
N GLU A 48 -6.92 -7.28 -3.77
CA GLU A 48 -7.85 -8.39 -3.51
C GLU A 48 -7.09 -9.71 -3.66
N SER A 49 -7.33 -10.64 -2.73
CA SER A 49 -6.64 -11.93 -2.71
C SER A 49 -7.42 -12.99 -1.91
N GLY A 50 -6.98 -14.25 -1.99
CA GLY A 50 -7.51 -15.35 -1.17
C GLY A 50 -7.20 -15.19 0.33
N GLU A 51 -6.09 -14.53 0.68
CA GLU A 51 -5.72 -14.20 2.05
C GLU A 51 -4.87 -12.91 2.08
N THR A 52 -5.31 -11.87 2.78
CA THR A 52 -4.63 -10.57 2.88
C THR A 52 -4.30 -10.26 4.34
N ILE A 53 -3.01 -10.08 4.65
CA ILE A 53 -2.52 -9.79 6.01
C ILE A 53 -1.55 -8.61 5.97
N ILE A 54 -1.80 -7.58 6.78
CA ILE A 54 -0.80 -6.53 7.01
C ILE A 54 0.28 -7.09 7.94
N SER A 55 1.48 -7.27 7.41
CA SER A 55 2.63 -7.77 8.17
C SER A 55 3.31 -6.67 8.97
N THR A 56 3.40 -5.45 8.41
CA THR A 56 3.91 -4.27 9.10
C THR A 56 3.15 -3.03 8.65
N MET A 57 2.89 -2.09 9.57
CA MET A 57 2.33 -0.78 9.24
C MET A 57 2.91 0.28 10.18
N ASN A 58 3.52 1.30 9.60
CA ASN A 58 3.98 2.50 10.29
C ASN A 58 3.72 3.74 9.40
N VAL A 59 4.16 4.91 9.86
CA VAL A 59 3.93 6.20 9.18
C VAL A 59 4.60 6.28 7.80
N ASP A 60 5.67 5.52 7.57
CA ASP A 60 6.47 5.56 6.35
C ASP A 60 6.17 4.40 5.41
N GLU A 61 5.62 3.29 5.93
CA GLU A 61 5.56 2.03 5.20
C GLU A 61 4.44 1.08 5.65
N VAL A 62 3.85 0.40 4.66
CA VAL A 62 2.94 -0.73 4.83
C VAL A 62 3.49 -1.93 4.06
N THR A 63 3.62 -3.08 4.72
CA THR A 63 3.93 -4.37 4.06
C THR A 63 2.74 -5.30 4.21
N ILE A 64 2.29 -5.85 3.09
CA ILE A 64 1.07 -6.63 2.96
C ILE A 64 1.46 -7.97 2.37
N SER A 65 1.19 -9.03 3.12
CA SER A 65 1.31 -10.40 2.65
C SER A 65 0.00 -10.81 2.02
N VAL A 66 0.07 -11.41 0.84
CA VAL A 66 -1.07 -11.87 0.06
C VAL A 66 -0.88 -13.32 -0.36
N ARG A 67 -1.97 -14.09 -0.40
CA ARG A 67 -2.03 -15.40 -1.07
C ARG A 67 -3.12 -15.37 -2.12
N ASP A 68 -2.83 -15.96 -3.29
CA ASP A 68 -3.76 -16.01 -4.43
C ASP A 68 -4.23 -14.60 -4.84
N LEU A 69 -3.28 -13.71 -5.17
CA LEU A 69 -3.57 -12.35 -5.59
C LEU A 69 -4.46 -12.34 -6.84
N THR A 70 -5.65 -11.76 -6.72
CA THR A 70 -6.62 -11.64 -7.82
C THR A 70 -6.67 -10.24 -8.39
N LYS A 71 -6.35 -9.22 -7.58
CA LYS A 71 -6.36 -7.81 -8.01
C LYS A 71 -5.30 -6.99 -7.32
N LEU A 72 -4.61 -6.18 -8.12
CA LEU A 72 -3.78 -5.07 -7.68
C LEU A 72 -4.08 -3.85 -8.56
N GLU A 73 -4.72 -2.83 -7.99
CA GLU A 73 -5.18 -1.67 -8.73
C GLU A 73 -4.74 -0.38 -8.04
N LEU A 74 -3.97 0.45 -8.75
CA LEU A 74 -3.65 1.81 -8.32
C LEU A 74 -4.45 2.81 -9.17
N ARG A 75 -5.32 3.59 -8.52
CA ARG A 75 -6.19 4.56 -9.20
C ARG A 75 -5.93 5.96 -8.68
N LYS A 76 -5.79 6.93 -9.59
CA LYS A 76 -5.78 8.35 -9.22
C LYS A 76 -7.16 8.73 -8.69
N LEU A 77 -7.19 9.39 -7.54
CA LEU A 77 -8.41 9.99 -7.00
C LEU A 77 -8.62 11.31 -7.73
N ASP A 78 -9.79 11.46 -8.35
CA ASP A 78 -10.20 12.75 -8.89
C ASP A 78 -10.34 13.72 -7.71
N MET A 79 -9.60 14.84 -7.78
CA MET A 79 -9.77 15.93 -6.83
C MET A 79 -11.11 16.58 -7.14
N VAL A 80 -12.04 16.52 -6.20
CA VAL A 80 -13.28 17.33 -6.21
C VAL A 80 -12.95 18.75 -5.78
#